data_AF-A0A3B9H8X1-F1
#
_entry.id   AF-A0A3B9H8X1-F1
#
_cell.length_a   1.000
_cell.length_b   1.000
_cell.length_c   1.000
_cell.angle_alpha   90.00
_cell.angle_beta   90.00
_cell.angle_gamma   90.00
#
_symmetry.space_group_name_H-M   'P 1'
#
loop_
_entity.id
_entity.type
_entity.pdbx_description
1 polymer ?
#
loop_
_entity_poly.entity_id
_entity_poly.type
_entity_poly.pdbx_seq_one_letter_code
_entity_poly.pdbx_strand_id
1 'polypeptide(L)'
;MEFRLVKYMFLCALLFCSVLCFAWKEPSTKSADSKVTQNNSSAINKAANCAPATSRTQLALNNVNALLEAGGSLWLDRSTDVGTYFVPAESNNSCMYAGSLWLAGVDVNNQLKVAAHQYKRGNDFWTGPLTTIPGSGNGADIRDFGPAEIEPDVCDQYDKFFITTKLEISEFRG
;
A
#
# COMPACT_ATOMS: atom_id res chain seq x y z
N MET A 1 -52.65 16.14 35.79
CA MET A 1 -51.90 16.21 34.51
C MET A 1 -50.39 16.07 34.70
N GLU A 2 -49.85 16.54 35.83
CA GLU A 2 -48.44 16.47 36.25
C GLU A 2 -47.71 15.13 36.00
N PHE A 3 -48.27 13.99 36.40
CA PHE A 3 -47.58 12.68 36.31
C PHE A 3 -47.32 12.17 34.89
N ARG A 4 -48.14 12.60 33.91
CA ARG A 4 -47.93 12.22 32.50
C ARG A 4 -46.81 13.06 31.88
N LEU A 5 -46.73 14.33 32.25
CA LEU A 5 -45.71 15.27 31.77
C LEU A 5 -44.30 14.83 32.18
N VAL A 6 -44.13 14.40 33.45
CA VAL A 6 -42.84 13.91 33.98
C VAL A 6 -42.36 12.66 33.25
N LYS A 7 -43.27 11.73 32.90
CA LYS A 7 -42.93 10.53 32.14
C LYS A 7 -42.45 10.83 30.72
N TYR A 8 -43.08 11.77 30.02
CA TYR A 8 -42.63 12.18 28.70
C TYR A 8 -41.29 12.92 28.74
N MET A 9 -41.04 13.72 29.79
CA MET A 9 -39.76 14.40 29.99
C MET A 9 -38.61 13.39 30.21
N PHE A 10 -38.83 12.34 31.00
CA PHE A 10 -37.86 11.26 31.17
C PHE A 10 -37.63 10.45 29.88
N LEU A 11 -38.69 10.17 29.11
CA LEU A 11 -38.57 9.46 27.84
C LEU A 11 -37.76 10.25 26.80
N CYS A 12 -37.99 11.57 26.72
CA CYS A 12 -37.23 12.46 25.84
C CYS A 12 -35.77 12.59 26.26
N ALA A 13 -35.47 12.63 27.56
CA ALA A 13 -34.09 12.66 28.06
C ALA A 13 -33.31 11.38 27.72
N LEU A 14 -33.96 10.21 27.77
CA LEU A 14 -33.35 8.93 27.38
C LEU A 14 -33.09 8.83 25.86
N LEU A 15 -34.00 9.37 25.03
CA LEU A 15 -33.84 9.45 23.58
C LEU A 15 -32.74 10.44 23.15
N PHE A 16 -32.47 11.48 23.94
CA PHE A 16 -31.40 12.44 23.63
C PHE A 16 -30.01 11.91 24.05
N CYS A 17 -29.94 11.03 25.05
CA CYS A 17 -28.69 10.45 25.55
C CYS A 17 -28.06 9.44 24.56
N SER A 18 -28.87 8.70 23.78
CA SER A 18 -28.37 7.72 22.81
C SER A 18 -27.70 8.35 21.58
N VAL A 19 -28.01 9.62 21.25
CA VAL A 19 -27.39 10.34 20.12
C VAL A 19 -25.96 10.79 20.46
N LEU A 20 -25.60 10.88 21.73
CA LEU A 20 -24.24 11.26 22.19
C LEU A 20 -23.28 10.07 22.27
N CYS A 21 -23.76 8.82 22.24
CA CYS A 21 -22.93 7.61 22.33
C CYS A 21 -22.30 7.15 21.00
N PHE A 22 -22.61 7.81 19.87
CA PHE A 22 -22.00 7.54 18.57
C PHE A 22 -20.89 8.54 18.16
N ALA A 23 -20.33 9.29 19.11
CA ALA A 23 -19.16 10.13 18.86
C ALA A 23 -17.86 9.40 19.26
N TRP A 24 -17.52 8.34 18.54
CA TRP A 24 -16.19 7.75 18.62
C TRP A 24 -15.24 8.66 17.84
N LYS A 25 -14.51 9.51 18.56
CA LYS A 25 -13.41 10.28 18.00
C LYS A 25 -12.20 9.36 17.92
N GLU A 26 -11.76 9.01 16.71
CA GLU A 26 -10.46 8.39 16.51
C GLU A 26 -9.38 9.23 17.21
N PRO A 27 -8.39 8.63 17.89
CA PRO A 27 -7.25 9.39 18.37
C PRO A 27 -6.55 9.92 17.13
N SER A 28 -6.74 11.22 16.86
CA SER A 28 -5.96 11.94 15.88
C SER A 28 -4.49 11.77 16.28
N THR A 29 -3.80 10.87 15.60
CA THR A 29 -2.35 10.97 15.48
C THR A 29 -2.09 12.39 15.02
N LYS A 30 -1.13 13.06 15.67
CA LYS A 30 -0.82 14.47 15.42
C LYS A 30 -0.43 14.65 13.95
N SER A 31 -1.41 14.86 13.08
CA SER A 31 -1.22 15.50 11.80
C SER A 31 -1.28 16.98 12.12
N ALA A 32 -0.11 17.61 12.07
CA ALA A 32 0.02 19.05 12.20
C ALA A 32 -1.02 19.73 11.31
N ASP A 33 -1.78 20.62 11.93
CA ASP A 33 -2.70 21.55 11.29
C ASP A 33 -1.93 22.39 10.26
N SER A 34 -1.81 21.85 9.04
CA SER A 34 -1.25 22.55 7.91
C SER A 34 -2.41 23.33 7.29
N LYS A 35 -2.58 24.55 7.79
CA LYS A 35 -3.26 25.66 7.13
C LYS A 35 -3.05 25.52 5.62
N VAL A 36 -4.12 25.21 4.89
CA VAL A 36 -4.13 25.09 3.43
C VAL A 36 -3.79 26.46 2.83
N THR A 37 -2.49 26.71 2.74
CA THR A 37 -1.94 27.55 1.68
C THR A 37 -1.96 26.65 0.46
N GLN A 38 -2.62 27.12 -0.59
CA GLN A 38 -2.51 26.60 -1.95
C GLN A 38 -1.04 26.68 -2.38
N ASN A 39 -0.22 25.80 -1.84
CA ASN A 39 1.06 25.45 -2.41
C ASN A 39 0.69 24.46 -3.48
N ASN A 40 0.95 24.82 -4.73
CA ASN A 40 1.09 23.88 -5.83
C ASN A 40 1.56 22.56 -5.24
N SER A 41 0.76 21.52 -5.37
CA SER A 41 1.24 20.17 -5.19
C SER A 41 2.31 19.97 -6.26
N SER A 42 3.51 20.50 -6.01
CA SER A 42 4.71 19.73 -6.20
C SER A 42 4.32 18.39 -5.64
N ALA A 43 3.99 17.45 -6.54
CA ALA A 43 4.14 16.06 -6.23
C ALA A 43 5.44 16.04 -5.43
N ILE A 44 5.34 15.80 -4.12
CA ILE A 44 6.53 15.49 -3.35
C ILE A 44 7.16 14.45 -4.25
N ASN A 45 8.34 14.74 -4.79
CA ASN A 45 9.11 13.85 -5.64
C ASN A 45 9.43 12.66 -4.73
N LYS A 46 8.43 11.80 -4.53
CA LYS A 46 8.38 10.77 -3.49
C LYS A 46 9.14 9.53 -3.97
N ALA A 47 9.58 9.57 -5.22
CA ALA A 47 10.72 8.85 -5.75
C ALA A 47 11.44 9.70 -6.79
N ALA A 48 12.60 9.21 -7.20
CA ALA A 48 13.56 9.81 -8.12
C ALA A 48 13.01 10.02 -9.54
N ASN A 49 11.92 10.78 -9.70
CA ASN A 49 11.33 11.14 -10.99
C ASN A 49 10.97 9.94 -11.88
N CYS A 50 10.67 8.78 -11.29
CA CYS A 50 10.25 7.58 -12.02
C CYS A 50 8.85 7.74 -12.63
N ALA A 51 8.62 7.14 -13.79
CA ALA A 51 7.29 7.04 -14.41
C ALA A 51 6.47 5.92 -13.75
N PRO A 52 5.16 6.12 -13.45
CA PRO A 52 4.38 5.12 -12.73
C PRO A 52 4.41 3.75 -13.42
N ALA A 53 4.66 2.69 -12.66
CA ALA A 53 4.72 1.33 -13.21
C ALA A 53 3.42 0.97 -13.95
N THR A 54 3.59 0.38 -15.13
CA THR A 54 2.51 0.06 -16.06
C THR A 54 2.36 -1.43 -16.31
N SER A 55 3.40 -2.21 -16.02
CA SER A 55 3.41 -3.64 -16.30
C SER A 55 2.42 -4.40 -15.44
N ARG A 56 1.69 -5.32 -16.09
CA ARG A 56 0.69 -6.19 -15.48
C ARG A 56 0.85 -7.61 -15.99
N THR A 57 0.60 -8.59 -15.14
CA THR A 57 0.62 -10.01 -15.50
C THR A 57 -0.49 -10.78 -14.78
N GLN A 58 -0.78 -11.99 -15.24
CA GLN A 58 -1.71 -12.91 -14.58
C GLN A 58 -0.92 -14.06 -13.97
N LEU A 59 -1.08 -14.26 -12.66
CA LEU A 59 -0.58 -15.42 -11.95
C LEU A 59 -1.56 -16.58 -12.14
N ALA A 60 -1.25 -17.46 -13.09
CA ALA A 60 -2.08 -18.61 -13.48
C ALA A 60 -1.43 -19.93 -13.05
N LEU A 61 -1.45 -20.25 -11.76
CA LEU A 61 -0.80 -21.44 -11.18
C LEU A 61 -1.73 -22.16 -10.21
N ASN A 62 -1.66 -23.49 -10.15
CA ASN A 62 -2.42 -24.31 -9.18
C ASN A 62 -3.93 -24.03 -9.14
N ASN A 63 -4.56 -23.83 -10.31
CA ASN A 63 -5.99 -23.48 -10.40
C ASN A 63 -6.35 -22.13 -9.74
N VAL A 64 -5.38 -21.21 -9.68
CA VAL A 64 -5.57 -19.80 -9.31
C VAL A 64 -5.36 -18.96 -10.55
N ASN A 65 -6.15 -17.90 -10.72
CA ASN A 65 -5.92 -16.83 -11.68
C ASN A 65 -5.98 -15.49 -10.93
N ALA A 66 -4.85 -14.77 -10.90
CA ALA A 66 -4.74 -13.52 -10.14
C ALA A 66 -3.98 -12.43 -10.91
N LEU A 67 -4.59 -11.24 -11.07
CA LEU A 67 -3.91 -10.10 -11.67
C LEU A 67 -2.81 -9.59 -10.75
N LEU A 68 -1.64 -9.26 -11.28
CA LEU A 68 -0.57 -8.60 -10.54
C LEU A 68 -0.11 -7.39 -11.35
N GLU A 69 0.18 -6.28 -10.66
CA GLU A 69 0.78 -5.09 -11.28
C GLU A 69 2.14 -4.80 -10.64
N ALA A 70 3.12 -4.40 -11.45
CA ALA A 70 4.49 -4.20 -10.99
C ALA A 70 4.62 -3.04 -9.97
N GLY A 71 3.67 -2.10 -9.98
CA GLY A 71 3.51 -1.04 -8.98
C GLY A 71 2.96 -1.49 -7.61
N GLY A 72 3.03 -2.79 -7.30
CA GLY A 72 2.67 -3.34 -5.98
C GLY A 72 1.18 -3.57 -5.75
N SER A 73 0.32 -3.39 -6.76
CA SER A 73 -1.11 -3.75 -6.68
C SER A 73 -1.30 -5.24 -6.99
N LEU A 74 -2.03 -5.95 -6.15
CA LEU A 74 -2.30 -7.38 -6.28
C LEU A 74 -3.81 -7.61 -6.37
N TRP A 75 -4.21 -8.41 -7.36
CA TRP A 75 -5.55 -8.93 -7.65
C TRP A 75 -6.71 -7.93 -7.56
N LEU A 76 -6.44 -6.66 -7.93
CA LEU A 76 -7.42 -5.62 -8.11
C LEU A 76 -7.24 -5.01 -9.50
N ASP A 77 -8.27 -5.09 -10.35
CA ASP A 77 -8.32 -4.25 -11.55
C ASP A 77 -8.70 -2.84 -11.14
N ARG A 78 -7.70 -1.96 -11.11
CA ARG A 78 -7.89 -0.57 -10.68
C ARG A 78 -8.74 0.26 -11.66
N SER A 79 -8.89 -0.19 -12.90
CA SER A 79 -9.67 0.52 -13.93
C SER A 79 -11.16 0.27 -13.79
N THR A 80 -11.55 -0.96 -13.44
CA THR A 80 -12.95 -1.38 -13.28
C THR A 80 -13.39 -1.49 -11.82
N ASP A 81 -12.45 -1.40 -10.88
CA ASP A 81 -12.67 -1.61 -9.46
C ASP A 81 -13.17 -3.01 -9.08
N VAL A 82 -12.66 -4.03 -9.78
CA VAL A 82 -13.08 -5.42 -9.62
C VAL A 82 -11.93 -6.25 -9.06
N GLY A 83 -12.23 -7.07 -8.06
CA GLY A 83 -11.30 -8.07 -7.54
C GLY A 83 -11.06 -9.18 -8.57
N THR A 84 -9.82 -9.61 -8.72
CA THR A 84 -9.39 -10.52 -9.78
C THR A 84 -8.59 -11.70 -9.23
N TYR A 85 -8.90 -12.16 -8.02
CA TYR A 85 -8.32 -13.36 -7.40
C TYR A 85 -9.31 -14.54 -7.52
N PHE A 86 -9.20 -15.33 -8.58
CA PHE A 86 -10.14 -16.41 -8.89
C PHE A 86 -9.58 -17.77 -8.47
N VAL A 87 -10.37 -18.48 -7.66
CA VAL A 87 -10.16 -19.89 -7.33
C VAL A 87 -11.53 -20.58 -7.33
N PRO A 88 -11.80 -21.55 -8.22
CA PRO A 88 -11.00 -22.02 -9.36
C PRO A 88 -10.64 -20.92 -10.37
N ALA A 89 -9.60 -21.13 -11.18
CA ALA A 89 -9.07 -20.14 -12.13
C ALA A 89 -10.11 -19.64 -13.16
N GLU A 90 -11.09 -20.48 -13.51
CA GLU A 90 -12.18 -20.17 -14.44
C GLU A 90 -13.42 -19.55 -13.75
N SER A 91 -13.34 -19.31 -12.44
CA SER A 91 -14.40 -18.64 -11.69
C SER A 91 -14.55 -17.19 -12.16
N ASN A 92 -15.78 -16.69 -12.16
CA ASN A 92 -16.07 -15.26 -12.30
C ASN A 92 -16.27 -14.57 -10.94
N ASN A 93 -16.15 -15.31 -9.85
CA ASN A 93 -16.27 -14.80 -8.48
C ASN A 93 -14.88 -14.74 -7.85
N SER A 94 -14.42 -13.52 -7.57
CA SER A 94 -13.15 -13.31 -6.88
C SER A 94 -13.30 -13.64 -5.40
N CYS A 95 -12.36 -14.41 -4.86
CA CYS A 95 -12.32 -14.74 -3.43
C CYS A 95 -11.72 -13.60 -2.59
N MET A 96 -10.91 -12.72 -3.22
CA MET A 96 -10.27 -11.58 -2.58
C MET A 96 -10.49 -10.34 -3.43
N TYR A 97 -10.82 -9.22 -2.79
CA TYR A 97 -11.10 -7.98 -3.52
C TYR A 97 -9.83 -7.24 -3.97
N ALA A 98 -8.85 -7.10 -3.07
CA ALA A 98 -7.60 -6.40 -3.35
C ALA A 98 -6.48 -6.85 -2.41
N GLY A 99 -5.23 -6.71 -2.84
CA GLY A 99 -4.01 -6.93 -2.06
C GLY A 99 -2.91 -5.99 -2.51
N SER A 100 -1.91 -5.75 -1.67
CA SER A 100 -0.80 -4.87 -2.02
C SER A 100 0.50 -5.35 -1.41
N LEU A 101 1.60 -5.09 -2.12
CA LEU A 101 2.94 -5.35 -1.63
C LEU A 101 3.49 -4.10 -0.94
N TRP A 102 3.85 -4.26 0.33
CA TRP A 102 4.46 -3.21 1.14
C TRP A 102 5.86 -3.63 1.53
N LEU A 103 6.81 -2.74 1.30
CA LEU A 103 8.23 -2.93 1.62
C LEU A 103 8.69 -1.72 2.42
N ALA A 104 9.47 -1.95 3.47
CA ALA A 104 9.99 -0.88 4.32
C ALA A 104 11.38 -1.22 4.82
N GLY A 105 12.18 -0.19 5.07
CA GLY A 105 13.51 -0.31 5.62
C GLY A 105 13.99 1.01 6.20
N VAL A 106 15.15 0.98 6.84
CA VAL A 106 15.84 2.19 7.29
C VAL A 106 17.06 2.41 6.40
N ASP A 107 17.32 3.67 6.04
CA ASP A 107 18.56 4.03 5.35
C ASP A 107 19.74 4.17 6.34
N VAL A 108 20.92 4.52 5.81
CA VAL A 108 22.15 4.77 6.59
C VAL A 108 22.02 5.90 7.60
N ASN A 109 20.99 6.75 7.49
CA ASN A 109 20.70 7.87 8.40
C ASN A 109 19.58 7.53 9.39
N ASN A 110 19.20 6.26 9.51
CA ASN A 110 18.08 5.77 10.32
C ASN A 110 16.72 6.36 9.93
N GLN A 111 16.55 6.83 8.69
CA GLN A 111 15.27 7.31 8.19
C GLN A 111 14.44 6.15 7.67
N LEU A 112 13.17 6.10 8.08
CA LEU A 112 12.21 5.12 7.57
C LEU A 112 11.87 5.44 6.11
N LYS A 113 12.16 4.50 5.21
CA LYS A 113 11.74 4.49 3.80
C LYS A 113 10.70 3.39 3.63
N VAL A 114 9.58 3.73 2.99
CA VAL A 114 8.45 2.80 2.79
C VAL A 114 7.92 2.92 1.37
N ALA A 115 7.75 1.78 0.72
CA ALA A 115 6.98 1.62 -0.48
C ALA A 115 5.69 0.87 -0.15
N ALA A 116 4.55 1.56 -0.13
CA ALA A 116 3.27 1.00 0.31
C ALA A 116 2.14 1.41 -0.62
N HIS A 117 1.71 0.49 -1.49
CA HIS A 117 0.59 0.76 -2.39
C HIS A 117 -0.74 0.79 -1.65
N GLN A 118 -1.49 1.90 -1.76
CA GLN A 118 -2.78 2.11 -1.09
C GLN A 118 -3.97 2.03 -2.07
N TYR A 119 -3.97 1.02 -2.94
CA TYR A 119 -5.14 0.60 -3.73
C TYR A 119 -5.86 1.75 -4.46
N LYS A 120 -5.11 2.57 -5.22
CA LYS A 120 -5.54 3.77 -6.01
C LYS A 120 -5.13 5.14 -5.45
N ARG A 121 -4.61 5.24 -4.23
CA ARG A 121 -4.16 6.54 -3.67
C ARG A 121 -2.66 6.73 -3.87
N GLY A 122 -2.31 7.61 -4.83
CA GLY A 122 -0.93 7.99 -5.11
C GLY A 122 -0.10 6.88 -5.76
N ASN A 123 1.17 7.18 -5.99
CA ASN A 123 2.16 6.17 -6.39
C ASN A 123 3.29 6.14 -5.36
N ASP A 124 3.32 5.07 -4.58
CA ASP A 124 4.26 4.87 -3.48
C ASP A 124 5.16 3.64 -3.73
N PHE A 125 5.05 2.97 -4.88
CA PHE A 125 5.86 1.80 -5.21
C PHE A 125 6.52 1.98 -6.59
N TRP A 126 7.84 1.78 -6.63
CA TRP A 126 8.66 1.94 -7.82
C TRP A 126 9.49 0.68 -8.02
N THR A 127 9.49 0.17 -9.25
CA THR A 127 10.11 -1.09 -9.61
C THR A 127 11.62 -0.96 -9.70
N GLY A 128 12.34 -1.98 -9.26
CA GLY A 128 13.79 -2.08 -9.44
C GLY A 128 14.55 -2.12 -8.12
N PRO A 129 15.84 -2.47 -8.19
CA PRO A 129 16.70 -2.54 -7.02
C PRO A 129 16.99 -1.15 -6.49
N LEU A 130 17.21 -1.07 -5.18
CA LEU A 130 17.75 0.13 -4.56
C LEU A 130 19.26 0.22 -4.83
N THR A 131 19.78 1.43 -5.00
CA THR A 131 21.20 1.73 -5.22
C THR A 131 22.03 1.25 -4.03
N THR A 132 23.07 0.46 -4.28
CA THR A 132 23.98 -0.03 -3.23
C THR A 132 25.31 0.73 -3.26
N ILE A 133 25.84 1.04 -2.09
CA ILE A 133 27.18 1.63 -1.93
C ILE A 133 27.99 0.69 -1.02
N PRO A 134 29.05 0.04 -1.54
CA PRO A 134 29.92 -0.80 -0.72
C PRO A 134 30.48 -0.03 0.49
N GLY A 135 30.50 -0.67 1.66
CA GLY A 135 30.97 -0.06 2.90
C GLY A 135 29.99 0.90 3.58
N SER A 136 28.73 0.98 3.13
CA SER A 136 27.70 1.81 3.77
C SER A 136 27.07 1.17 5.02
N GLY A 137 27.32 -0.11 5.25
CA GLY A 137 26.87 -0.85 6.42
C GLY A 137 27.82 -0.67 7.61
N ASN A 138 27.46 -1.30 8.72
CA ASN A 138 28.23 -1.22 9.97
C ASN A 138 28.95 -2.52 10.33
N GLY A 139 28.94 -3.51 9.44
CA GLY A 139 29.59 -4.81 9.65
C GLY A 139 28.92 -5.72 10.68
N ALA A 140 27.73 -5.37 11.19
CA ALA A 140 26.98 -6.16 12.16
C ALA A 140 25.54 -6.43 11.69
N ASP A 141 24.68 -5.41 11.75
CA ASP A 141 23.23 -5.49 11.50
C ASP A 141 22.78 -4.65 10.31
N ILE A 142 23.56 -3.65 9.90
CA ILE A 142 23.30 -2.83 8.71
C ILE A 142 24.16 -3.35 7.56
N ARG A 143 23.49 -3.82 6.51
CA ARG A 143 24.12 -4.26 5.26
C ARG A 143 24.47 -3.08 4.36
N ASP A 144 25.42 -3.29 3.45
CA ASP A 144 25.96 -2.27 2.52
C ASP A 144 24.99 -1.93 1.38
N PHE A 145 23.82 -1.39 1.70
CA PHE A 145 22.74 -1.11 0.75
C PHE A 145 22.60 0.37 0.37
N GLY A 146 23.54 1.24 0.74
CA GLY A 146 23.54 2.64 0.33
C GLY A 146 22.33 3.44 0.84
N PRO A 147 21.97 4.55 0.16
CA PRO A 147 20.94 5.50 0.61
C PRO A 147 19.49 5.01 0.42
N ALA A 148 19.29 3.78 -0.07
CA ALA A 148 17.97 3.23 -0.38
C ALA A 148 17.19 4.06 -1.42
N GLU A 149 17.88 4.49 -2.48
CA GLU A 149 17.33 5.27 -3.59
C GLU A 149 17.27 4.44 -4.88
N ILE A 150 16.63 4.96 -5.91
CA ILE A 150 16.55 4.35 -7.25
C ILE A 150 16.68 5.46 -8.29
N GLU A 151 17.12 5.15 -9.51
CA GLU A 151 17.21 6.11 -10.62
C GLU A 151 16.07 5.91 -11.64
N PRO A 152 15.63 6.96 -12.35
CA PRO A 152 14.48 6.87 -13.26
C PRO A 152 14.64 5.85 -14.39
N ASP A 153 15.84 5.73 -14.96
CA ASP A 153 16.13 4.75 -16.02
C ASP A 153 16.07 3.30 -15.52
N VAL A 154 16.47 3.07 -14.26
CA VAL A 154 16.34 1.77 -13.59
C VAL A 154 14.88 1.43 -13.36
N CYS A 155 14.04 2.40 -12.94
CA CYS A 155 12.61 2.17 -12.77
C CYS A 155 11.97 1.58 -14.03
N ASP A 156 12.26 2.19 -15.20
CA ASP A 156 11.73 1.75 -16.49
C ASP A 156 12.29 0.38 -16.91
N GLN A 157 13.58 0.13 -16.67
CA GLN A 157 14.21 -1.16 -16.99
C GLN A 157 13.60 -2.33 -16.22
N TYR A 158 13.11 -2.06 -15.00
CA TYR A 158 12.57 -3.03 -14.07
C TYR A 158 11.03 -3.03 -13.99
N ASP A 159 10.31 -2.24 -14.80
CA ASP A 159 8.84 -2.32 -14.95
C ASP A 159 8.41 -3.58 -15.72
N LYS A 160 8.72 -4.75 -15.14
CA LYS A 160 8.45 -6.07 -15.72
C LYS A 160 8.39 -7.14 -14.64
N PHE A 161 7.74 -8.24 -14.98
CA PHE A 161 7.75 -9.43 -14.16
C PHE A 161 8.87 -10.37 -14.59
N PHE A 162 9.61 -10.88 -13.61
CA PHE A 162 10.61 -11.92 -13.81
C PHE A 162 9.98 -13.27 -13.48
N ILE A 163 9.90 -14.14 -14.48
CA ILE A 163 9.42 -15.51 -14.30
C ILE A 163 10.65 -16.36 -13.99
N THR A 164 10.55 -17.16 -12.93
CA THR A 164 11.57 -18.17 -12.62
C THR A 164 10.96 -19.55 -12.49
N THR A 165 11.74 -20.57 -12.80
CA THR A 165 11.33 -21.96 -12.67
C THR A 165 11.92 -22.60 -11.40
N LYS A 166 11.27 -23.67 -10.94
CA LYS A 166 11.80 -24.47 -9.83
C LYS A 166 13.22 -24.99 -10.11
N LEU A 167 13.54 -25.31 -11.37
CA LEU A 167 14.84 -25.81 -11.78
C LEU A 167 15.92 -24.74 -11.61
N GLU A 168 15.69 -23.53 -12.14
CA GLU A 168 16.59 -22.39 -11.96
C GLU A 168 16.84 -22.10 -10.48
N ILE A 169 15.78 -22.08 -9.65
CA ILE A 169 15.95 -21.89 -8.21
C ILE A 169 16.86 -22.98 -7.62
N SER A 170 16.67 -24.25 -8.01
CA SER A 170 17.47 -25.36 -7.46
C SER A 170 18.96 -25.28 -7.79
N GLU A 171 19.34 -24.65 -8.91
CA GLU A 171 20.74 -24.45 -9.30
C GLU A 171 21.46 -23.43 -8.39
N PHE A 172 20.72 -22.48 -7.81
CA PHE A 172 21.26 -21.42 -6.95
C PHE A 172 20.98 -21.63 -5.46
N ARG A 173 20.37 -22.75 -5.06
CA ARG A 173 20.28 -23.15 -3.66
C ARG A 173 21.65 -23.65 -3.20
N GLY A 174 22.43 -22.76 -2.60
CA GLY A 174 23.64 -23.10 -1.85
C GLY A 174 23.36 -24.01 -0.66
#